data_AF-A0A392MIR9-F1
#
_entry.id   AF-A0A392MIR9-F1
#
_cell.length_a   1.000
_cell.length_b   1.000
_cell.length_c   1.000
_cell.angle_alpha   90.00
_cell.angle_beta   90.00
_cell.angle_gamma   90.00
#
_symmetry.space_group_name_H-M   'P 1'
#
loop_
_entity.id
_entity.type
_entity.pdbx_description
1 polymer ?
#
loop_
_entity_poly.entity_id
_entity_poly.type
_entity_poly.pdbx_seq_one_letter_code
_entity_poly.pdbx_strand_id
1 'polypeptide(L)'
;GNRRNSWQLWENYSHVAVDVDNISQALEGAKMVLDMSNNKRVDTVLLERITNEVEKRLSTSNFVPPVTTNNKPNTDQSCIVDSGSEHQEQVSGLSVAGRSRESEQLLSLLGNVLQQVHNSLKILFL
;
A
#
# COMPACT_ATOMS: atom_id res chain seq x y z
N GLY A 1 21.01 -34.61 5.37
CA GLY A 1 21.08 -33.20 5.78
C GLY A 1 19.70 -32.58 5.61
N ASN A 2 19.06 -32.17 6.69
CA ASN A 2 17.66 -31.73 6.67
C ASN A 2 17.56 -30.30 6.09
N ARG A 3 16.96 -30.17 4.91
CA ARG A 3 16.93 -28.98 4.04
C ARG A 3 15.91 -27.94 4.56
N ARG A 4 16.05 -27.52 5.82
CA ARG A 4 15.11 -26.60 6.50
C ARG A 4 15.17 -25.15 6.01
N ASN A 5 16.17 -24.79 5.20
CA ASN A 5 16.32 -23.47 4.59
C ASN A 5 16.28 -23.62 3.05
N SER A 6 15.16 -24.08 2.52
CA SER A 6 14.96 -24.20 1.07
C SER A 6 14.10 -23.05 0.59
N TRP A 7 14.39 -22.51 -0.60
CA TRP A 7 13.53 -21.48 -1.22
C TRP A 7 12.08 -21.97 -1.35
N GLN A 8 11.85 -23.26 -1.60
CA GLN A 8 10.51 -23.87 -1.65
C GLN A 8 9.72 -23.68 -0.34
N LEU A 9 10.40 -23.69 0.81
CA LEU A 9 9.73 -23.50 2.09
C LEU A 9 9.22 -22.07 2.22
N TRP A 10 10.05 -21.11 1.83
CA TRP A 10 9.68 -19.69 1.81
C TRP A 10 8.59 -19.39 0.78
N GLU A 11 8.61 -20.05 -0.38
CA GLU A 11 7.55 -19.97 -1.39
C GLU A 11 6.21 -20.47 -0.83
N ASN A 12 6.19 -21.67 -0.25
CA ASN A 12 4.99 -22.21 0.40
C ASN A 12 4.51 -21.32 1.57
N TYR A 13 5.43 -20.82 2.37
CA TYR A 13 5.14 -19.89 3.45
C TYR A 13 4.45 -18.63 2.95
N SER A 14 4.96 -18.03 1.86
CA SER A 14 4.35 -16.84 1.27
C SER A 14 2.95 -17.09 0.76
N HIS A 15 2.70 -18.23 0.11
CA HIS A 15 1.35 -18.59 -0.34
C HIS A 15 0.38 -18.70 0.85
N VAL A 16 0.77 -19.43 1.89
CA VAL A 16 -0.05 -19.55 3.11
C VAL A 16 -0.26 -18.18 3.77
N ALA A 17 0.76 -17.32 3.81
CA ALA A 17 0.64 -15.98 4.36
C ALA A 17 -0.37 -15.12 3.60
N VAL A 18 -0.42 -15.21 2.26
CA VAL A 18 -1.48 -14.56 1.46
C VAL A 18 -2.86 -15.15 1.78
N ASP A 19 -2.97 -16.48 1.90
CA ASP A 19 -4.25 -17.16 2.16
C ASP A 19 -4.86 -16.77 3.53
N VAL A 20 -4.03 -16.40 4.50
CA VAL A 20 -4.45 -15.89 5.82
C VAL A 20 -4.44 -14.36 5.91
N ASP A 21 -4.33 -13.66 4.79
CA ASP A 21 -4.33 -12.18 4.67
C ASP A 21 -3.20 -11.48 5.44
N ASN A 22 -2.07 -12.17 5.64
CA ASN A 22 -0.84 -11.58 6.20
C ASN A 22 0.13 -11.15 5.10
N ILE A 23 -0.18 -10.01 4.49
CA ILE A 23 0.54 -9.49 3.32
C ILE A 23 1.99 -9.10 3.63
N SER A 24 2.28 -8.61 4.84
CA SER A 24 3.65 -8.32 5.27
C SER A 24 4.52 -9.58 5.25
N GLN A 25 4.03 -10.68 5.82
CA GLN A 25 4.74 -11.95 5.83
C GLN A 25 4.84 -12.59 4.44
N ALA A 26 3.81 -12.44 3.62
CA ALA A 26 3.83 -12.89 2.24
C ALA A 26 4.98 -12.23 1.45
N LEU A 27 5.13 -10.91 1.60
CA LEU A 27 6.19 -10.13 0.99
C LEU A 27 7.58 -10.48 1.55
N GLU A 28 7.70 -10.70 2.86
CA GLU A 28 8.96 -11.18 3.47
C GLU A 28 9.39 -12.52 2.86
N GLY A 29 8.48 -13.49 2.76
CA GLY A 29 8.80 -14.78 2.16
C GLY A 29 9.14 -14.66 0.66
N ALA A 30 8.46 -13.78 -0.09
CA ALA A 30 8.76 -13.54 -1.50
C ALA A 30 10.16 -12.95 -1.67
N LYS A 31 10.56 -12.01 -0.81
CA LYS A 31 11.92 -11.49 -0.74
C LYS A 31 12.93 -12.59 -0.42
N MET A 32 12.64 -13.46 0.54
CA MET A 32 13.53 -14.59 0.87
C MET A 32 13.70 -15.56 -0.30
N VAL A 33 12.64 -15.84 -1.06
CA VAL A 33 12.74 -16.66 -2.29
C VAL A 33 13.66 -16.00 -3.31
N LEU A 34 13.53 -14.69 -3.53
CA LEU A 34 14.41 -13.93 -4.44
C LEU A 34 15.86 -13.99 -3.96
N ASP A 35 16.11 -13.66 -2.69
CA ASP A 35 17.45 -13.64 -2.09
C ASP A 35 18.13 -15.02 -2.18
N MET A 36 17.40 -16.10 -1.84
CA MET A 36 17.95 -17.46 -1.85
C MET A 36 18.10 -18.07 -3.24
N SER A 37 17.34 -17.59 -4.22
CA SER A 37 17.40 -18.05 -5.60
C SER A 37 18.36 -17.24 -6.48
N ASN A 38 19.07 -16.25 -5.93
CA ASN A 38 19.81 -15.24 -6.69
C ASN A 38 18.91 -14.57 -7.75
N ASN A 39 17.67 -14.27 -7.37
CA ASN A 39 16.64 -13.64 -8.19
C ASN A 39 16.21 -14.45 -9.42
N LYS A 40 16.55 -15.74 -9.50
CA LYS A 40 16.18 -16.62 -10.62
C LYS A 40 14.76 -17.17 -10.52
N ARG A 41 14.14 -17.07 -9.34
CA ARG A 41 12.77 -17.54 -9.07
C ARG A 41 11.90 -16.35 -8.74
N VAL A 42 10.95 -16.07 -9.62
CA VAL A 42 9.91 -15.05 -9.43
C VAL A 42 8.57 -15.75 -9.60
N ASP A 43 7.80 -15.84 -8.53
CA ASP A 43 6.41 -16.30 -8.60
C ASP A 43 5.53 -15.09 -8.93
N THR A 44 5.24 -14.92 -10.22
CA THR A 44 4.45 -13.79 -10.71
C THR A 44 3.00 -13.86 -10.26
N VAL A 45 2.45 -15.06 -10.07
CA VAL A 45 1.06 -15.26 -9.64
C VAL A 45 0.91 -14.83 -8.18
N LEU A 46 1.87 -15.20 -7.33
CA LEU A 46 1.92 -14.73 -5.95
C LEU A 46 2.06 -13.21 -5.86
N LEU A 47 2.96 -12.61 -6.64
CA LEU A 47 3.16 -11.15 -6.65
C LEU A 47 1.92 -10.39 -7.13
N GLU A 48 1.21 -10.92 -8.13
CA GLU A 48 -0.06 -10.35 -8.58
C GLU A 48 -1.10 -10.37 -7.46
N ARG A 49 -1.27 -11.52 -6.77
CA ARG A 49 -2.19 -11.64 -5.62
C ARG A 49 -1.86 -10.65 -4.50
N ILE A 50 -0.58 -10.52 -4.15
CA ILE A 50 -0.10 -9.57 -3.14
C ILE A 50 -0.41 -8.14 -3.57
N THR A 51 -0.14 -7.79 -4.82
CA THR A 51 -0.37 -6.44 -5.37
C THR A 51 -1.86 -6.08 -5.29
N ASN A 52 -2.73 -6.98 -5.75
CA ASN A 52 -4.18 -6.78 -5.71
C ASN A 52 -4.68 -6.53 -4.28
N GLU A 53 -4.17 -7.23 -3.28
CA GLU A 53 -4.59 -7.03 -1.89
C GLU A 53 -4.07 -5.70 -1.31
N VAL A 54 -2.82 -5.31 -1.62
CA VAL A 54 -2.29 -3.99 -1.23
C VAL A 54 -3.12 -2.86 -1.85
N GLU A 55 -3.48 -2.98 -3.13
CA GLU A 55 -4.34 -2.01 -3.81
C GLU A 55 -5.73 -1.92 -3.19
N LYS A 56 -6.36 -3.07 -2.88
CA LYS A 56 -7.65 -3.12 -2.19
C LYS A 56 -7.62 -2.42 -0.83
N ARG A 57 -6.55 -2.62 -0.04
CA ARG A 57 -6.36 -1.93 1.25
C ARG A 57 -6.23 -0.41 1.06
N LEU A 58 -5.56 0.03 0.01
CA LEU A 58 -5.43 1.46 -0.32
C LEU A 58 -6.75 2.09 -0.74
N SER A 59 -7.53 1.40 -1.59
CA SER A 59 -8.86 1.86 -1.99
C SER A 59 -9.79 2.03 -0.79
N THR A 60 -9.69 1.13 0.19
CA THR A 60 -10.50 1.18 1.42
C THR A 60 -10.06 2.31 2.36
N SER A 61 -8.74 2.55 2.49
CA SER A 61 -8.17 3.58 3.37
C SER A 61 -8.55 5.01 2.96
N ASN A 62 -8.77 5.26 1.66
CA ASN A 62 -9.13 6.58 1.14
C ASN A 62 -10.62 6.93 1.36
N PHE A 63 -11.42 6.03 1.92
CA PHE A 63 -12.85 6.26 2.17
C PHE A 63 -13.09 6.71 3.61
N VAL A 64 -12.88 7.99 3.91
CA VAL A 64 -13.43 8.62 5.12
C VAL A 64 -14.74 9.30 4.72
N PRO A 65 -15.91 8.77 5.11
CA PRO A 65 -17.17 9.48 4.88
C PRO A 65 -17.13 10.81 5.65
N PRO A 66 -17.54 11.94 5.04
CA PRO A 66 -17.64 13.19 5.78
C PRO A 66 -18.68 12.98 6.89
N VAL A 67 -18.22 13.09 8.15
CA VAL A 67 -19.10 13.18 9.32
C VAL A 67 -19.98 14.40 9.10
N THR A 68 -21.25 14.17 8.78
CA THR A 68 -22.27 15.21 8.75
C THR A 68 -22.66 15.51 10.19
N THR A 69 -21.89 16.36 10.86
CA THR A 69 -22.36 17.05 12.07
C THR A 69 -23.45 18.03 11.63
N ASN A 70 -24.69 17.55 11.61
CA ASN A 70 -25.86 18.39 11.44
C ASN A 70 -26.19 19.04 12.79
N ASN A 71 -25.52 20.14 13.13
CA ASN A 71 -25.92 21.03 14.21
C ASN A 71 -26.53 22.31 13.61
N LYS A 72 -27.87 22.31 13.60
CA LYS A 72 -28.77 23.43 13.28
C LYS A 72 -28.43 24.69 14.11
N PRO A 73 -28.44 25.91 13.52
CA PRO A 73 -28.18 27.14 14.24
C PRO A 73 -29.48 27.80 14.74
N ASN A 74 -29.52 28.19 16.01
CA ASN A 74 -30.40 29.22 16.58
C ASN A 74 -29.48 30.08 17.49
N THR A 75 -29.54 31.40 17.66
CA THR A 75 -30.20 32.56 17.06
C THR A 75 -29.58 33.75 17.84
N ASP A 76 -29.19 34.79 17.11
CA ASP A 76 -29.00 36.23 17.46
C ASP A 76 -27.94 36.69 18.49
N GLN A 77 -26.95 37.49 18.04
CA GLN A 77 -26.72 38.89 18.50
C GLN A 77 -25.57 39.62 17.72
N SER A 78 -25.98 40.48 16.77
CA SER A 78 -25.52 41.87 16.49
C SER A 78 -24.08 42.25 16.03
N CYS A 79 -24.00 42.62 14.72
CA CYS A 79 -23.23 43.67 13.96
C CYS A 79 -21.73 43.98 14.27
N ILE A 80 -20.82 44.21 13.29
CA ILE A 80 -20.77 45.29 12.26
C ILE A 80 -19.86 44.92 11.05
N VAL A 81 -20.38 45.18 9.82
CA VAL A 81 -19.87 45.57 8.46
C VAL A 81 -18.32 45.73 8.28
N ASP A 82 -17.62 45.38 7.18
CA ASP A 82 -17.86 45.52 5.73
C ASP A 82 -17.02 44.57 4.84
N SER A 83 -17.54 44.44 3.62
CA SER A 83 -17.21 43.71 2.39
C SER A 83 -15.75 43.64 1.90
N GLY A 84 -15.45 42.52 1.25
CA GLY A 84 -14.32 42.34 0.34
C GLY A 84 -14.42 41.03 -0.45
N SER A 85 -14.96 41.14 -1.66
CA SER A 85 -14.81 40.22 -2.80
C SER A 85 -13.39 39.60 -2.83
N GLU A 86 -13.16 38.33 -3.16
CA GLU A 86 -13.08 37.84 -4.54
C GLU A 86 -12.87 36.32 -4.53
N HIS A 87 -13.41 35.67 -5.57
CA HIS A 87 -13.11 34.30 -5.94
C HIS A 87 -11.60 34.03 -5.95
N GLN A 88 -11.15 33.03 -5.21
CA GLN A 88 -9.88 32.39 -5.53
C GLN A 88 -9.98 30.88 -5.38
N GLU A 89 -10.18 30.26 -6.54
CA GLU A 89 -9.79 28.91 -6.90
C GLU A 89 -8.48 28.53 -6.21
N GLN A 90 -8.56 27.72 -5.15
CA GLN A 90 -7.41 26.98 -4.66
C GLN A 90 -7.56 25.54 -5.09
N VAL A 91 -7.08 25.33 -6.32
CA VAL A 91 -6.21 24.23 -6.75
C VAL A 91 -6.24 23.04 -5.82
N SER A 92 -6.74 21.92 -6.36
CA SER A 92 -6.50 20.54 -5.95
C SER A 92 -5.25 20.36 -5.07
N GLY A 93 -5.41 20.61 -3.78
CA GLY A 93 -4.61 19.96 -2.77
C GLY A 93 -5.08 18.53 -2.80
N LEU A 94 -4.33 17.68 -3.52
CA LEU A 94 -4.39 16.23 -3.38
C LEU A 94 -4.34 15.96 -1.88
N SER A 95 -5.50 15.78 -1.28
CA SER A 95 -5.61 15.58 0.14
C SER A 95 -4.92 14.25 0.38
N VAL A 96 -3.69 14.30 0.90
CA VAL A 96 -2.99 13.17 1.53
C VAL A 96 -3.72 12.82 2.84
N ALA A 97 -5.05 12.97 2.87
CA ALA A 97 -5.91 12.56 3.94
C ALA A 97 -6.24 11.09 3.70
N GLY A 98 -5.58 10.22 4.47
CA GLY A 98 -6.17 8.94 4.80
C GLY A 98 -5.34 7.69 4.48
N ARG A 99 -4.03 7.76 4.22
CA ARG A 99 -3.22 6.52 4.20
C ARG A 99 -2.86 6.09 5.62
N SER A 100 -3.32 4.90 6.04
CA SER A 100 -2.88 4.29 7.29
C SER A 100 -1.39 3.94 7.22
N ARG A 101 -0.64 4.12 8.32
CA ARG A 101 0.79 3.75 8.43
C ARG A 101 1.08 2.33 7.95
N GLU A 102 0.16 1.39 8.22
CA GLU A 102 0.30 0.00 7.76
C GLU A 102 0.32 -0.09 6.23
N SER A 103 -0.59 0.61 5.56
CA SER A 103 -0.67 0.61 4.10
C SER A 103 0.61 1.17 3.46
N GLU A 104 1.22 2.18 4.08
CA GLU A 104 2.47 2.76 3.61
C GLU A 104 3.66 1.79 3.76
N GLN A 105 3.68 1.04 4.87
CA GLN A 105 4.68 0.01 5.10
C GLN A 105 4.57 -1.12 4.08
N LEU A 106 3.34 -1.57 3.78
CA LEU A 106 3.10 -2.59 2.76
C LEU A 106 3.55 -2.12 1.37
N LEU A 107 3.25 -0.87 1.01
CA LEU A 107 3.70 -0.29 -0.26
C LEU A 107 5.21 -0.17 -0.35
N SER A 108 5.87 0.24 0.73
CA SER A 108 7.33 0.28 0.77
C SER A 108 7.92 -1.11 0.56
N LEU A 109 7.37 -2.13 1.23
CA LEU A 109 7.86 -3.49 1.12
C LEU A 109 7.61 -4.09 -0.27
N LEU A 110 6.42 -3.90 -0.84
CA LEU A 110 6.08 -4.31 -2.20
C LEU A 110 6.98 -3.62 -3.23
N GLY A 111 7.19 -2.30 -3.08
CA GLY A 111 8.08 -1.53 -3.94
C GLY A 111 9.52 -2.08 -3.94
N ASN A 112 10.04 -2.45 -2.76
CA ASN A 112 11.37 -3.05 -2.64
C ASN A 112 11.49 -4.39 -3.36
N VAL A 113 10.48 -5.26 -3.20
CA VAL A 113 10.45 -6.57 -3.87
C VAL A 113 10.38 -6.42 -5.40
N LEU A 114 9.50 -5.55 -5.90
CA LEU A 114 9.37 -5.30 -7.34
C LEU A 114 10.63 -4.66 -7.92
N GLN A 115 11.27 -3.75 -7.19
CA GLN A 115 12.53 -3.14 -7.61
C GLN A 115 13.65 -4.18 -7.72
N GLN A 116 13.71 -5.15 -6.81
CA GLN A 116 14.68 -6.25 -6.87
C GLN A 116 14.47 -7.13 -8.11
N VAL A 117 13.22 -7.48 -8.43
CA VAL A 117 12.88 -8.23 -9.65
C VAL A 117 13.31 -7.45 -10.90
N HIS A 118 12.93 -6.17 -10.98
CA HIS A 118 13.26 -5.31 -12.11
C HIS A 118 14.78 -5.15 -12.31
N ASN A 119 15.55 -4.96 -11.23
CA ASN A 119 17.01 -4.87 -11.31
C ASN A 119 17.65 -6.18 -11.76
N SER A 120 17.09 -7.31 -11.34
CA SER A 120 17.59 -8.64 -11.71
C SER A 120 17.37 -8.94 -13.19
N LEU A 121 16.24 -8.51 -13.75
CA LEU A 121 15.98 -8.61 -15.19
C LEU A 121 16.96 -7.75 -15.98
N LYS A 122 17.26 -6.51 -15.54
CA LYS A 122 18.23 -5.64 -16.23
C LYS A 122 19.61 -6.27 -16.38
N ILE A 123 20.10 -6.96 -15.35
CA ILE A 123 21.41 -7.64 -15.39
C ILE A 123 21.42 -8.79 -16.41
N LEU A 124 20.29 -9.44 -16.66
CA LEU A 124 20.21 -10.59 -17.57
C LEU A 124 20.24 -10.19 -19.06
N PHE A 125 20.02 -8.91 -19.37
CA PHE A 125 19.97 -8.38 -20.74
C PHE A 125 21.17 -7.47 -21.10
N LEU A 126 22.20 -7.42 -20.24
CA LEU A 126 23.48 -6.75 -20.47
C LEU A 126 24.60 -7.79 -20.61
#